data_AF-A0A520R8B4-F1
#
_entry.id   AF-A0A520R8B4-F1
#
_cell.length_a   1.000
_cell.length_b   1.000
_cell.length_c   1.000
_cell.angle_alpha   90.00
_cell.angle_beta   90.00
_cell.angle_gamma   90.00
#
_symmetry.space_group_name_H-M   'P 1'
#
loop_
_entity.id
_entity.type
_entity.pdbx_description
1 polymer ?
#
loop_
_entity_poly.entity_id
_entity_poly.type
_entity_poly.pdbx_seq_one_letter_code
_entity_poly.pdbx_strand_id
1 'polypeptide(L)'
;MRAVILLPILLASACSLVNDPSGHLVPGDGMDGGADASVPRVERDDYCPAFARTACEARGADCCDDPSFDVEACTRQLQMACGAAFGAIIADDRITWDAEAAGRAVASGSALAATCDPDVADWYISREGFYGPARGSIPGGGECTPRGMMEIDFLVANLACERKDQICQQSGDRWLCVDALRDGEVCRYGLECASLRCEHAGGFMPRRCGSGEPTGSSCTWEDECASSICLGPVLGKTCRARTQENVYCGTDG
;
A
#
# COMPACT_ATOMS: atom_id res chain seq x y z
N MET A 1 -8.65 9.62 -22.19
CA MET A 1 -8.45 8.20 -21.82
C MET A 1 -7.09 8.06 -21.16
N ARG A 2 -6.99 8.39 -19.87
CA ARG A 2 -5.78 8.29 -19.04
C ARG A 2 -6.16 8.60 -17.58
N ALA A 3 -5.41 7.97 -16.67
CA ALA A 3 -5.43 8.05 -15.22
C ALA A 3 -6.69 7.52 -14.52
N VAL A 4 -6.72 6.19 -14.38
CA VAL A 4 -7.42 5.60 -13.23
C VAL A 4 -6.58 5.96 -11.99
N ILE A 5 -7.14 6.12 -10.79
CA ILE A 5 -6.31 6.28 -9.57
C ILE A 5 -6.58 5.13 -8.56
N LEU A 6 -7.55 4.25 -8.86
CA LEU A 6 -7.69 2.93 -8.23
C LEU A 6 -7.44 1.73 -9.19
N LEU A 7 -6.83 1.97 -10.35
CA LEU A 7 -6.53 0.93 -11.33
C LEU A 7 -5.17 1.06 -12.08
N PRO A 8 -4.26 2.03 -11.81
CA PRO A 8 -2.85 1.92 -12.19
C PRO A 8 -1.94 1.64 -10.98
N ILE A 9 -2.47 1.56 -9.76
CA ILE A 9 -1.76 0.98 -8.60
C ILE A 9 -1.90 -0.56 -8.61
N LEU A 10 -2.09 -1.11 -9.81
CA LEU A 10 -1.72 -2.48 -10.18
C LEU A 10 -0.61 -2.51 -11.25
N LEU A 11 -0.07 -1.38 -11.72
CA LEU A 11 0.72 -1.35 -12.97
C LEU A 11 1.93 -0.40 -13.02
N ALA A 12 2.49 0.09 -11.91
CA ALA A 12 3.73 0.88 -11.96
C ALA A 12 5.02 0.18 -11.50
N SER A 13 4.98 -1.03 -10.90
CA SER A 13 6.24 -1.74 -10.56
C SER A 13 6.25 -3.28 -10.61
N ALA A 14 5.16 -3.98 -10.97
CA ALA A 14 5.17 -5.44 -11.03
C ALA A 14 4.33 -6.00 -12.19
N CYS A 15 4.77 -5.74 -13.43
CA CYS A 15 4.35 -6.52 -14.59
C CYS A 15 5.58 -7.07 -15.30
N SER A 16 6.04 -8.22 -14.80
CA SER A 16 6.69 -9.25 -15.58
C SER A 16 6.40 -10.60 -14.92
N LEU A 17 5.91 -11.56 -15.71
CA LEU A 17 5.72 -13.00 -15.45
C LEU A 17 4.28 -13.39 -15.01
N VAL A 18 3.40 -13.97 -15.84
CA VAL A 18 3.38 -15.25 -16.62
C VAL A 18 2.64 -16.37 -15.86
N ASN A 19 1.40 -16.63 -16.32
CA ASN A 19 0.64 -17.88 -16.47
C ASN A 19 0.63 -19.05 -15.43
N ASP A 20 -0.61 -19.40 -15.07
CA ASP A 20 -1.27 -20.75 -15.04
C ASP A 20 -1.07 -21.69 -13.81
N PRO A 21 -1.90 -22.76 -13.60
CA PRO A 21 -3.09 -22.73 -12.74
C PRO A 21 -3.17 -23.85 -11.66
N SER A 22 -4.19 -23.75 -10.80
CA SER A 22 -4.89 -24.83 -10.07
C SER A 22 -4.44 -25.21 -8.64
N GLY A 23 -5.41 -25.22 -7.71
CA GLY A 23 -5.71 -26.42 -6.90
C GLY A 23 -5.75 -26.30 -5.37
N HIS A 24 -6.97 -26.31 -4.81
CA HIS A 24 -7.44 -26.92 -3.52
C HIS A 24 -6.85 -26.38 -2.18
N LEU A 25 -7.60 -26.09 -1.09
CA LEU A 25 -8.53 -26.88 -0.23
C LEU A 25 -9.22 -25.88 0.76
N VAL A 26 -10.55 -25.77 0.93
CA VAL A 26 -11.53 -26.44 1.84
C VAL A 26 -11.19 -26.44 3.37
N PRO A 27 -12.12 -26.06 4.28
CA PRO A 27 -11.85 -25.46 5.61
C PRO A 27 -12.06 -26.41 6.82
N GLY A 28 -11.68 -25.96 8.03
CA GLY A 28 -11.97 -26.67 9.29
C GLY A 28 -12.01 -25.76 10.53
N ASP A 29 -13.19 -25.71 11.16
CA ASP A 29 -13.60 -24.99 12.38
C ASP A 29 -12.81 -25.35 13.66
N GLY A 30 -12.75 -24.40 14.61
CA GLY A 30 -12.84 -24.75 16.04
C GLY A 30 -12.03 -23.95 17.08
N MET A 31 -12.67 -22.92 17.64
CA MET A 31 -12.71 -22.49 19.07
C MET A 31 -11.53 -21.74 19.75
N ASP A 32 -11.77 -20.43 19.91
CA ASP A 32 -11.87 -19.61 21.14
C ASP A 32 -10.75 -19.54 22.19
N GLY A 33 -10.27 -18.29 22.36
CA GLY A 33 -9.39 -17.89 23.46
C GLY A 33 -9.17 -16.36 23.58
N GLY A 34 -10.25 -15.57 23.57
CA GLY A 34 -10.36 -14.22 24.16
C GLY A 34 -9.23 -13.19 23.98
N ALA A 35 -9.38 -12.31 22.97
CA ALA A 35 -8.79 -10.97 22.96
C ALA A 35 -9.69 -10.05 22.09
N ASP A 36 -10.19 -8.97 22.70
CA ASP A 36 -10.96 -7.85 22.13
C ASP A 36 -12.08 -8.21 21.13
N ALA A 37 -13.32 -8.27 21.63
CA ALA A 37 -14.50 -8.43 20.78
C ALA A 37 -14.79 -7.11 20.03
N SER A 38 -14.22 -6.95 18.83
CA SER A 38 -14.95 -6.34 17.70
C SER A 38 -14.23 -6.41 16.35
N VAL A 39 -12.96 -6.82 16.25
CA VAL A 39 -12.28 -6.92 14.96
C VAL A 39 -12.09 -8.39 14.57
N PRO A 40 -12.78 -8.90 13.54
CA PRO A 40 -12.65 -10.28 13.13
C PRO A 40 -11.21 -10.55 12.67
N ARG A 41 -10.66 -11.69 13.08
CA ARG A 41 -9.43 -12.21 12.48
C ARG A 41 -9.66 -12.49 11.01
N VAL A 42 -8.67 -12.15 10.19
CA VAL A 42 -8.69 -12.45 8.76
C VAL A 42 -7.54 -13.38 8.48
N GLU A 43 -7.85 -14.59 8.02
CA GLU A 43 -6.83 -15.56 7.65
C GLU A 43 -6.20 -15.17 6.31
N ARG A 44 -4.99 -15.68 6.05
CA ARG A 44 -4.16 -15.31 4.90
C ARG A 44 -4.92 -15.35 3.57
N ASP A 45 -5.66 -16.43 3.36
CA ASP A 45 -6.35 -16.68 2.09
C ASP A 45 -7.61 -15.79 1.93
N ASP A 46 -8.12 -15.25 3.03
CA ASP A 46 -9.31 -14.39 3.06
C ASP A 46 -8.97 -12.89 2.95
N TYR A 47 -7.71 -12.51 3.16
CA TYR A 47 -7.31 -11.11 3.17
C TYR A 47 -7.50 -10.40 1.82
N CYS A 48 -6.95 -10.97 0.75
CA CYS A 48 -7.09 -10.40 -0.59
C CYS A 48 -8.54 -10.39 -1.10
N PRO A 49 -9.35 -11.44 -0.88
CA PRO A 49 -10.79 -11.37 -1.13
C PRO A 49 -11.50 -10.22 -0.38
N ALA A 50 -11.26 -10.09 0.93
CA ALA A 50 -11.89 -9.06 1.76
C ALA A 50 -11.47 -7.64 1.33
N PHE A 51 -10.17 -7.45 1.10
CA PHE A 51 -9.62 -6.20 0.60
C PHE A 51 -10.20 -5.82 -0.76
N ALA A 52 -10.20 -6.76 -1.71
CA ALA A 52 -10.67 -6.52 -3.07
C ALA A 52 -12.14 -6.14 -3.11
N ARG A 53 -12.97 -6.87 -2.35
CA ARG A 53 -14.40 -6.60 -2.25
C ARG A 53 -14.67 -5.19 -1.73
N THR A 54 -14.02 -4.82 -0.63
CA THR A 54 -14.16 -3.50 0.00
C THR A 54 -13.86 -2.37 -0.99
N ALA A 55 -12.74 -2.46 -1.71
CA ALA A 55 -12.34 -1.43 -2.67
C ALA A 55 -13.29 -1.33 -3.87
N CYS A 56 -13.78 -2.48 -4.36
CA CYS A 56 -14.67 -2.53 -5.52
C CYS A 56 -16.10 -2.10 -5.19
N GLU A 57 -16.63 -2.43 -4.01
CA GLU A 57 -17.93 -1.94 -3.54
C GLU A 57 -17.89 -0.41 -3.35
N ALA A 58 -16.83 0.10 -2.72
CA ALA A 58 -16.63 1.55 -2.55
C ALA A 58 -16.61 2.29 -3.88
N ARG A 59 -15.87 1.77 -4.88
CA ARG A 59 -15.84 2.36 -6.21
C ARG A 59 -17.19 2.30 -6.92
N GLY A 60 -17.87 1.17 -6.89
CA GLY A 60 -19.05 0.94 -7.72
C GLY A 60 -20.32 1.59 -7.18
N ALA A 61 -20.66 1.28 -5.94
CA ALA A 61 -21.96 1.57 -5.37
C ALA A 61 -21.95 2.79 -4.46
N ASP A 62 -20.89 2.98 -3.67
CA ASP A 62 -20.96 3.89 -2.52
C ASP A 62 -20.34 5.27 -2.79
N CYS A 63 -19.27 5.34 -3.60
CA CYS A 63 -18.48 6.57 -3.75
C CYS A 63 -18.50 7.20 -5.15
N CYS A 64 -19.00 6.54 -6.18
CA CYS A 64 -18.91 7.09 -7.54
C CYS A 64 -20.23 7.11 -8.31
N ASP A 65 -21.32 6.63 -7.70
CA ASP A 65 -22.65 6.58 -8.32
C ASP A 65 -22.62 6.04 -9.78
N ASP A 66 -21.77 5.03 -10.06
CA ASP A 66 -21.66 4.40 -11.38
C ASP A 66 -22.44 3.08 -11.41
N PRO A 67 -23.74 3.09 -11.78
CA PRO A 67 -24.57 1.89 -11.79
C PRO A 67 -24.14 0.88 -12.85
N SER A 68 -23.23 1.24 -13.76
CA SER A 68 -22.68 0.33 -14.77
C SER A 68 -21.44 -0.42 -14.29
N PHE A 69 -20.95 -0.09 -13.10
CA PHE A 69 -19.75 -0.71 -12.55
C PHE A 69 -19.99 -2.16 -12.11
N ASP A 70 -19.22 -3.09 -12.70
CA ASP A 70 -19.26 -4.50 -12.35
C ASP A 70 -18.36 -4.78 -11.14
N VAL A 71 -18.96 -4.71 -9.94
CA VAL A 71 -18.29 -4.98 -8.65
C VAL A 71 -17.68 -6.38 -8.61
N GLU A 72 -18.34 -7.38 -9.18
CA GLU A 72 -17.82 -8.76 -9.14
C GLU A 72 -16.60 -8.93 -10.04
N ALA A 73 -16.64 -8.37 -11.25
CA ALA A 73 -15.49 -8.39 -12.16
C ALA A 73 -14.31 -7.62 -11.56
N CYS A 74 -14.55 -6.46 -10.95
CA CYS A 74 -13.53 -5.73 -10.21
C CYS A 74 -12.93 -6.59 -9.09
N THR A 75 -13.78 -7.20 -8.26
CA THR A 75 -13.33 -7.98 -7.09
C THR A 75 -12.44 -9.14 -7.52
N ARG A 76 -12.84 -9.88 -8.57
CA ARG A 76 -12.02 -10.99 -9.11
C ARG A 76 -10.65 -10.50 -9.59
N GLN A 77 -10.61 -9.39 -10.34
CA GLN A 77 -9.36 -8.84 -10.85
C GLN A 77 -8.44 -8.36 -9.73
N LEU A 78 -8.98 -7.58 -8.79
CA LEU A 78 -8.22 -7.01 -7.69
C LEU A 78 -7.74 -8.07 -6.70
N GLN A 79 -8.54 -9.11 -6.44
CA GLN A 79 -8.13 -10.23 -5.60
C GLN A 79 -6.92 -10.96 -6.17
N MET A 80 -6.90 -11.24 -7.48
CA MET A 80 -5.76 -11.89 -8.13
C MET A 80 -4.50 -11.04 -8.02
N ALA A 81 -4.65 -9.74 -8.24
CA ALA A 81 -3.54 -8.80 -8.21
C ALA A 81 -2.97 -8.63 -6.79
N CYS A 82 -3.86 -8.52 -5.79
CA CYS A 82 -3.50 -8.56 -4.37
C CYS A 82 -2.78 -9.86 -4.02
N GLY A 83 -3.32 -11.01 -4.44
CA GLY A 83 -2.73 -12.31 -4.15
C GLY A 83 -1.32 -12.46 -4.72
N ALA A 84 -1.07 -11.92 -5.91
CA ALA A 84 0.27 -11.91 -6.50
C ALA A 84 1.24 -11.00 -5.73
N ALA A 85 0.83 -9.76 -5.41
CA ALA A 85 1.69 -8.81 -4.71
C ALA A 85 1.96 -9.22 -3.26
N PHE A 86 0.90 -9.52 -2.50
CA PHE A 86 1.01 -9.91 -1.10
C PHE A 86 1.59 -11.32 -0.94
N GLY A 87 1.26 -12.22 -1.87
CA GLY A 87 1.83 -13.57 -1.91
C GLY A 87 3.34 -13.58 -2.05
N ALA A 88 3.91 -12.67 -2.86
CA ALA A 88 5.36 -12.52 -2.97
C ALA A 88 6.00 -12.03 -1.66
N ILE A 89 5.30 -11.16 -0.91
CA ILE A 89 5.78 -10.64 0.38
C ILE A 89 5.83 -11.75 1.43
N ILE A 90 4.73 -12.48 1.62
CA ILE A 90 4.60 -13.52 2.65
C ILE A 90 5.21 -14.87 2.26
N ALA A 91 5.79 -14.97 1.05
CA ALA A 91 6.62 -16.11 0.66
C ALA A 91 8.04 -16.01 1.23
N ASP A 92 8.47 -14.81 1.67
CA ASP A 92 9.76 -14.62 2.32
C ASP A 92 9.70 -15.15 3.77
N ASP A 93 10.65 -16.03 4.13
CA ASP A 93 10.78 -16.65 5.45
C ASP A 93 11.06 -15.69 6.60
N ARG A 94 11.44 -14.44 6.30
CA ARG A 94 11.62 -13.36 7.30
C ARG A 94 10.31 -12.63 7.63
N ILE A 95 9.22 -12.99 6.96
CA ILE A 95 7.91 -12.37 7.13
C ILE A 95 6.91 -13.45 7.55
N THR A 96 6.15 -13.14 8.59
CA THR A 96 5.08 -13.98 9.13
C THR A 96 3.72 -13.32 8.96
N TRP A 97 2.67 -14.13 8.94
CA TRP A 97 1.29 -13.66 8.85
C TRP A 97 0.74 -13.31 10.23
N ASP A 98 0.17 -12.12 10.38
CA ASP A 98 -0.58 -11.70 11.57
C ASP A 98 -2.07 -11.51 11.23
N ALA A 99 -2.88 -12.51 11.58
CA ALA A 99 -4.31 -12.54 11.29
C ALA A 99 -5.12 -11.46 12.04
N GLU A 100 -4.64 -11.01 13.20
CA GLU A 100 -5.29 -9.92 13.94
C GLU A 100 -4.95 -8.57 13.31
N ALA A 101 -3.70 -8.37 12.89
CA ALA A 101 -3.32 -7.19 12.13
C ALA A 101 -4.05 -7.13 10.78
N ALA A 102 -4.29 -8.26 10.14
CA ALA A 102 -5.13 -8.35 8.95
C ALA A 102 -6.57 -7.92 9.21
N GLY A 103 -7.17 -8.40 10.31
CA GLY A 103 -8.47 -7.94 10.74
C GLY A 103 -8.53 -6.42 10.92
N ARG A 104 -7.55 -5.85 11.61
CA ARG A 104 -7.46 -4.40 11.84
C ARG A 104 -7.28 -3.61 10.54
N ALA A 105 -6.44 -4.09 9.63
CA ALA A 105 -6.23 -3.47 8.33
C ALA A 105 -7.54 -3.45 7.52
N VAL A 106 -8.21 -4.61 7.37
CA VAL A 106 -9.49 -4.70 6.64
C VAL A 106 -10.55 -3.79 7.28
N ALA A 107 -10.67 -3.79 8.61
CA ALA A 107 -11.64 -2.95 9.32
C ALA A 107 -11.37 -1.45 9.10
N SER A 108 -10.12 -1.00 9.20
CA SER A 108 -9.73 0.40 8.97
C SER A 108 -9.97 0.82 7.52
N GLY A 109 -9.57 0.00 6.55
CA GLY A 109 -9.82 0.27 5.13
C GLY A 109 -11.32 0.34 4.80
N SER A 110 -12.10 -0.58 5.37
CA SER A 110 -13.57 -0.60 5.22
C SER A 110 -14.23 0.62 5.84
N ALA A 111 -13.74 1.10 6.99
CA ALA A 111 -14.27 2.30 7.62
C ALA A 111 -14.03 3.55 6.76
N LEU A 112 -12.83 3.70 6.18
CA LEU A 112 -12.52 4.81 5.26
C LEU A 112 -13.37 4.73 3.99
N ALA A 113 -13.50 3.53 3.42
CA ALA A 113 -14.31 3.27 2.24
C ALA A 113 -15.80 3.58 2.45
N ALA A 114 -16.37 3.19 3.60
CA ALA A 114 -17.78 3.41 3.92
C ALA A 114 -18.18 4.90 4.03
N THR A 115 -17.20 5.78 4.27
CA THR A 115 -17.40 7.23 4.29
C THR A 115 -16.80 7.93 3.08
N CYS A 116 -16.35 7.17 2.07
CA CYS A 116 -15.68 7.67 0.88
C CYS A 116 -14.50 8.60 1.21
N ASP A 117 -13.79 8.30 2.30
CA ASP A 117 -12.72 9.13 2.81
C ASP A 117 -11.50 9.03 1.88
N PRO A 118 -11.00 10.16 1.32
CA PRO A 118 -9.83 10.15 0.45
C PRO A 118 -8.52 9.74 1.14
N ASP A 119 -8.46 9.73 2.47
CA ASP A 119 -7.29 9.30 3.23
C ASP A 119 -7.03 7.79 3.15
N VAL A 120 -7.95 7.02 2.55
CA VAL A 120 -7.71 5.62 2.15
C VAL A 120 -6.44 5.45 1.30
N ALA A 121 -6.06 6.47 0.53
CA ALA A 121 -4.85 6.45 -0.28
C ALA A 121 -3.56 6.40 0.56
N ASP A 122 -3.48 7.18 1.65
CA ASP A 122 -2.33 7.14 2.57
C ASP A 122 -2.38 5.88 3.44
N TRP A 123 -3.57 5.48 3.87
CA TRP A 123 -3.75 4.22 4.56
C TRP A 123 -3.22 3.05 3.74
N TYR A 124 -3.54 2.97 2.44
CA TYR A 124 -3.11 1.87 1.57
C TYR A 124 -1.59 1.71 1.51
N ILE A 125 -0.84 2.81 1.39
CA ILE A 125 0.62 2.78 1.29
C ILE A 125 1.33 2.73 2.65
N SER A 126 0.58 2.87 3.75
CA SER A 126 1.12 2.81 5.11
C SER A 126 1.46 1.38 5.53
N ARG A 127 2.34 1.26 6.52
CA ARG A 127 2.73 -0.04 7.07
C ARG A 127 1.61 -0.67 7.90
N GLU A 128 0.70 0.14 8.42
CA GLU A 128 -0.47 -0.28 9.20
C GLU A 128 -1.68 -0.63 8.33
N GLY A 129 -1.73 -0.15 7.09
CA GLY A 129 -2.80 -0.45 6.15
C GLY A 129 -2.57 -1.73 5.39
N PHE A 130 -2.39 -1.65 4.07
CA PHE A 130 -2.32 -2.84 3.22
C PHE A 130 -1.23 -3.83 3.67
N TYR A 131 -0.08 -3.32 4.12
CA TYR A 131 1.04 -4.15 4.59
C TYR A 131 0.94 -4.60 6.04
N GLY A 132 -0.09 -4.15 6.78
CA GLY A 132 -0.29 -4.44 8.20
C GLY A 132 -0.16 -5.91 8.62
N PRO A 133 -0.68 -6.89 7.86
CA PRO A 133 -0.55 -8.31 8.18
C PRO A 133 0.88 -8.86 8.09
N ALA A 134 1.79 -8.19 7.38
CA ALA A 134 3.15 -8.66 7.15
C ALA A 134 4.04 -8.32 8.34
N ARG A 135 4.29 -9.31 9.20
CA ARG A 135 5.12 -9.15 10.40
C ARG A 135 6.54 -9.62 10.15
N GLY A 136 7.49 -8.68 10.15
CA GLY A 136 8.92 -8.97 10.08
C GLY A 136 9.45 -9.70 11.31
N SER A 137 10.54 -10.44 11.13
CA SER A 137 11.20 -11.22 12.19
C SER A 137 12.63 -10.76 12.52
N ILE A 138 13.19 -9.78 11.81
CA ILE A 138 14.57 -9.35 12.01
C ILE A 138 14.60 -8.23 13.06
N PRO A 139 15.30 -8.43 14.19
CA PRO A 139 15.40 -7.41 15.24
C PRO A 139 16.23 -6.21 14.76
N GLY A 140 16.11 -5.08 15.46
CA GLY A 140 16.92 -3.88 15.21
C GLY A 140 18.43 -4.17 15.22
N GLY A 141 19.15 -3.62 14.23
CA GLY A 141 20.57 -3.88 13.97
C GLY A 141 20.85 -5.24 13.31
N GLY A 142 19.82 -6.08 13.11
CA GLY A 142 19.91 -7.34 12.38
C GLY A 142 20.05 -7.14 10.87
N GLU A 143 20.58 -8.14 10.19
CA GLU A 143 20.85 -8.06 8.75
C GLU A 143 19.61 -8.38 7.91
N CYS A 144 19.24 -7.46 7.03
CA CYS A 144 18.00 -7.48 6.27
C CYS A 144 18.20 -7.44 4.75
N THR A 145 19.43 -7.72 4.29
CA THR A 145 19.86 -7.66 2.88
C THR A 145 18.77 -8.10 1.88
N PRO A 146 18.41 -7.23 0.92
CA PRO A 146 17.52 -7.60 -0.18
C PRO A 146 18.07 -8.82 -0.93
N ARG A 147 17.20 -9.78 -1.26
CA ARG A 147 17.59 -11.03 -1.94
C ARG A 147 17.70 -10.89 -3.45
N GLY A 148 17.36 -9.72 -3.98
CA GLY A 148 17.44 -9.37 -5.37
C GLY A 148 17.48 -7.85 -5.53
N MET A 149 17.39 -7.42 -6.80
CA MET A 149 17.50 -6.01 -7.19
C MET A 149 16.16 -5.46 -7.70
N MET A 150 15.07 -6.21 -7.57
CA MET A 150 13.74 -5.74 -7.95
C MET A 150 13.13 -4.92 -6.81
N GLU A 151 12.18 -4.05 -7.14
CA GLU A 151 11.49 -3.20 -6.16
C GLU A 151 10.84 -4.02 -5.03
N ILE A 152 10.25 -5.17 -5.39
CA ILE A 152 9.65 -6.10 -4.42
C ILE A 152 10.68 -6.62 -3.40
N ASP A 153 11.94 -6.83 -3.78
CA ASP A 153 12.99 -7.33 -2.88
C ASP A 153 13.34 -6.29 -1.82
N PHE A 154 13.35 -5.01 -2.19
CA PHE A 154 13.56 -3.89 -1.26
C PHE A 154 12.35 -3.68 -0.35
N LEU A 155 11.12 -3.81 -0.88
CA LEU A 155 9.90 -3.78 -0.08
C LEU A 155 9.91 -4.89 0.98
N VAL A 156 10.18 -6.13 0.58
CA VAL A 156 10.27 -7.28 1.48
C VAL A 156 11.36 -7.07 2.52
N ALA A 157 12.54 -6.57 2.12
CA ALA A 157 13.61 -6.25 3.06
C ALA A 157 13.17 -5.22 4.13
N ASN A 158 12.46 -4.17 3.73
CA ASN A 158 11.90 -3.19 4.67
C ASN A 158 10.86 -3.80 5.61
N LEU A 159 9.96 -4.64 5.08
CA LEU A 159 8.92 -5.30 5.88
C LEU A 159 9.48 -6.38 6.81
N ALA A 160 10.64 -6.96 6.50
CA ALA A 160 11.29 -8.00 7.29
C ALA A 160 11.82 -7.50 8.65
N CYS A 161 11.97 -6.19 8.84
CA CYS A 161 12.32 -5.62 10.15
C CYS A 161 11.16 -5.74 11.14
N GLU A 162 11.43 -6.22 12.35
CA GLU A 162 10.42 -6.60 13.34
C GLU A 162 9.57 -5.41 13.80
N ARG A 163 10.18 -4.24 13.98
CA ARG A 163 9.44 -3.05 14.40
C ARG A 163 8.92 -2.26 13.19
N LYS A 164 7.72 -1.69 13.34
CA LYS A 164 7.06 -0.87 12.30
C LYS A 164 7.76 0.46 12.03
N ASP A 165 8.51 0.95 13.00
CA ASP A 165 9.33 2.17 12.90
C ASP A 165 10.75 1.88 12.37
N GLN A 166 11.01 0.69 11.82
CA GLN A 166 12.30 0.30 11.27
C GLN A 166 12.26 0.04 9.78
N ILE A 167 13.37 0.27 9.10
CA ILE A 167 13.54 0.04 7.66
C ILE A 167 14.82 -0.73 7.42
N CYS A 168 14.95 -1.32 6.25
CA CYS A 168 16.18 -1.97 5.83
C CYS A 168 17.06 -0.98 5.06
N GLN A 169 18.07 -0.45 5.71
CA GLN A 169 18.97 0.54 5.12
C GLN A 169 20.38 -0.01 4.94
N GLN A 170 21.02 0.38 3.84
CA GLN A 170 22.43 0.09 3.62
C GLN A 170 23.30 0.94 4.56
N SER A 171 24.15 0.27 5.34
CA SER A 171 25.15 0.85 6.21
C SER A 171 26.52 0.22 5.89
N GLY A 172 27.34 0.94 5.12
CA GLY A 172 28.56 0.39 4.53
C GLY A 172 28.24 -0.75 3.56
N ASP A 173 28.83 -1.92 3.80
CA ASP A 173 28.64 -3.12 2.96
C ASP A 173 27.47 -4.00 3.41
N ARG A 174 26.75 -3.63 4.47
CA ARG A 174 25.66 -4.42 5.05
C ARG A 174 24.34 -3.69 4.98
N TRP A 175 23.26 -4.44 4.95
CA TRP A 175 21.91 -3.92 5.07
C TRP A 175 21.36 -4.27 6.44
N LEU A 176 21.00 -3.25 7.23
CA LEU A 176 20.59 -3.43 8.62
C LEU A 176 19.21 -2.85 8.88
N CYS A 177 18.46 -3.48 9.77
CA CYS A 177 17.24 -2.91 10.31
C CYS A 177 17.58 -1.74 11.22
N VAL A 178 17.26 -0.52 10.77
CA VAL A 178 17.50 0.74 11.47
C VAL A 178 16.22 1.52 11.61
N ASP A 179 16.20 2.57 12.42
CA ASP A 179 15.02 3.44 12.55
C ASP A 179 14.65 4.06 11.18
N ALA A 180 13.35 4.26 10.97
CA ALA A 180 12.82 4.91 9.77
C ALA A 180 13.40 6.32 9.57
N LEU A 181 13.50 6.71 8.31
CA LEU A 181 14.09 7.97 7.88
C LEU A 181 13.28 9.16 8.37
N ARG A 182 13.99 10.18 8.81
CA ARG A 182 13.47 11.44 9.30
C ARG A 182 13.35 12.45 8.16
N ASP A 183 12.66 13.54 8.46
CA ASP A 183 12.53 14.69 7.58
C ASP A 183 13.89 15.13 6.98
N GLY A 184 13.89 15.32 5.67
CA GLY A 184 15.06 15.67 4.87
C GLY A 184 16.01 14.52 4.52
N GLU A 185 15.87 13.32 5.08
CA GLU A 185 16.74 12.18 4.74
C GLU A 185 16.40 11.55 3.39
N VAL A 186 17.41 10.97 2.71
CA VAL A 186 17.23 10.43 1.36
C VAL A 186 16.50 9.10 1.40
N CYS A 187 15.40 9.01 0.66
CA CYS A 187 14.54 7.85 0.60
C CYS A 187 14.37 7.33 -0.84
N ARG A 188 13.87 6.11 -0.94
CA ARG A 188 13.48 5.46 -2.20
C ARG A 188 12.00 5.09 -2.21
N TYR A 189 11.37 4.92 -1.07
CA TYR A 189 9.97 4.52 -0.99
C TYR A 189 9.32 5.20 0.21
N GLY A 190 8.01 5.44 0.13
CA GLY A 190 7.27 6.08 1.24
C GLY A 190 7.40 5.32 2.56
N LEU A 191 7.42 3.98 2.50
CA LEU A 191 7.59 3.11 3.67
C LEU A 191 8.95 3.27 4.39
N GLU A 192 9.93 3.93 3.76
CA GLU A 192 11.20 4.21 4.42
C GLU A 192 11.13 5.41 5.38
N CYS A 193 10.09 6.24 5.26
CA CYS A 193 9.96 7.50 5.98
C CYS A 193 9.07 7.36 7.22
N ALA A 194 9.48 7.96 8.34
CA ALA A 194 8.77 7.89 9.62
C ALA A 194 7.47 8.72 9.60
N SER A 195 6.35 8.13 9.17
CA SER A 195 5.05 8.82 8.98
C SER A 195 5.12 10.03 8.04
N LEU A 196 6.14 10.05 7.16
CA LEU A 196 6.37 11.09 6.15
C LEU A 196 6.28 10.45 4.75
N ARG A 197 6.28 11.28 3.72
CA ARG A 197 6.27 10.84 2.32
C ARG A 197 7.69 10.81 1.79
N CYS A 198 7.96 9.91 0.84
CA CYS A 198 9.18 9.99 0.05
C CYS A 198 8.94 10.88 -1.16
N GLU A 199 9.21 12.17 -1.01
CA GLU A 199 8.87 13.22 -1.96
C GLU A 199 9.98 13.47 -2.99
N HIS A 200 9.58 13.87 -4.20
CA HIS A 200 10.50 14.28 -5.25
C HIS A 200 10.96 15.71 -5.02
N ALA A 201 12.27 15.92 -4.84
CA ALA A 201 12.82 17.27 -4.60
C ALA A 201 12.95 18.12 -5.89
N GLY A 202 12.21 17.76 -6.95
CA GLY A 202 12.31 18.37 -8.28
C GLY A 202 13.59 17.98 -9.06
N GLY A 203 13.46 17.87 -10.39
CA GLY A 203 14.60 17.63 -11.29
C GLY A 203 15.28 16.27 -11.09
N PHE A 204 16.62 16.25 -11.09
CA PHE A 204 17.46 15.05 -10.91
C PHE A 204 17.92 14.83 -9.46
N MET A 205 17.31 15.53 -8.50
CA MET A 205 17.67 15.40 -7.09
C MET A 205 17.14 14.08 -6.52
N PRO A 206 17.86 13.45 -5.56
CA PRO A 206 17.35 12.27 -4.89
C PRO A 206 16.09 12.65 -4.08
N ARG A 207 15.15 11.70 -3.99
CA ARG A 207 13.95 11.85 -3.18
C ARG A 207 14.29 11.93 -1.70
N ARG A 208 13.47 12.64 -0.93
CA ARG A 208 13.68 12.85 0.51
C ARG A 208 12.40 12.60 1.29
N CYS A 209 12.54 12.26 2.56
CA CYS A 209 11.39 12.22 3.45
C CYS A 209 10.93 13.64 3.74
N GLY A 210 9.64 13.91 3.57
CA GLY A 210 9.07 15.23 3.84
C GLY A 210 7.54 15.18 3.92
N SER A 211 6.94 16.34 4.20
CA SER A 211 5.48 16.48 4.32
C SER A 211 4.77 16.60 2.98
N GLY A 212 5.50 16.74 1.88
CA GLY A 212 4.98 17.16 0.59
C GLY A 212 4.62 18.65 0.56
N GLU A 213 4.49 19.16 -0.65
CA GLU A 213 4.07 20.52 -0.94
C GLU A 213 2.57 20.71 -0.65
N PRO A 214 2.17 21.86 -0.06
CA PRO A 214 0.77 22.13 0.27
C PRO A 214 -0.08 22.34 -1.00
N THR A 215 -1.40 22.25 -0.83
CA THR A 215 -2.36 22.57 -1.91
C THR A 215 -2.12 23.98 -2.45
N GLY A 216 -2.05 24.10 -3.77
CA GLY A 216 -1.78 25.34 -4.48
C GLY A 216 -0.31 25.55 -4.88
N SER A 217 0.64 24.81 -4.30
CA SER A 217 2.03 24.80 -4.77
C SER A 217 2.12 24.26 -6.19
N SER A 218 3.12 24.74 -6.96
CA SER A 218 3.44 24.14 -8.25
C SER A 218 3.98 22.73 -8.07
N CYS A 219 3.60 21.83 -8.96
CA CYS A 219 4.10 20.46 -8.96
C CYS A 219 4.38 19.98 -10.38
N THR A 220 5.22 18.97 -10.51
CA THR A 220 5.47 18.24 -11.75
C THR A 220 4.92 16.82 -11.63
N TRP A 221 5.14 16.21 -10.46
CA TRP A 221 4.80 14.85 -10.12
C TRP A 221 3.84 14.82 -8.93
N GLU A 222 3.08 13.73 -8.81
CA GLU A 222 2.11 13.54 -7.74
C GLU A 222 2.77 13.43 -6.36
N ASP A 223 3.91 12.74 -6.26
CA ASP A 223 4.65 12.52 -5.03
C ASP A 223 5.32 13.79 -4.47
N GLU A 224 5.32 14.90 -5.21
CA GLU A 224 5.71 16.23 -4.71
C GLU A 224 4.63 16.81 -3.79
N CYS A 225 3.36 16.45 -3.98
CA CYS A 225 2.24 17.02 -3.25
C CYS A 225 1.94 16.23 -1.97
N ALA A 226 1.64 16.92 -0.87
CA ALA A 226 1.19 16.30 0.38
C ALA A 226 -0.03 15.37 0.15
N SER A 227 -0.91 15.78 -0.76
CA SER A 227 -2.10 15.04 -1.18
C SER A 227 -1.86 13.95 -2.22
N SER A 228 -0.66 13.81 -2.78
CA SER A 228 -0.42 12.96 -3.97
C SER A 228 -1.20 13.36 -5.22
N ILE A 229 -1.81 14.55 -5.28
CA ILE A 229 -2.61 14.99 -6.43
C ILE A 229 -1.94 16.19 -7.08
N CYS A 230 -1.38 15.97 -8.27
CA CYS A 230 -0.76 17.01 -9.08
C CYS A 230 -1.52 17.19 -10.40
N LEU A 231 -2.41 18.19 -10.44
CA LEU A 231 -3.34 18.41 -11.56
C LEU A 231 -3.21 19.79 -12.18
N GLY A 232 -3.53 19.87 -13.47
CA GLY A 232 -3.54 21.11 -14.26
C GLY A 232 -2.97 20.91 -15.67
N PRO A 233 -2.93 21.99 -16.47
CA PRO A 233 -2.29 21.97 -17.78
C PRO A 233 -0.80 21.60 -17.68
N VAL A 234 -0.24 21.03 -18.74
CA VAL A 234 1.16 20.55 -18.81
C VAL A 234 2.16 21.59 -18.30
N LEU A 235 1.88 22.87 -18.53
CA LEU A 235 2.58 24.00 -17.91
C LEU A 235 1.66 24.61 -16.84
N GLY A 236 2.06 24.51 -15.57
CA GLY A 236 1.31 25.08 -14.44
C GLY A 236 0.43 24.08 -13.68
N LYS A 237 0.82 22.81 -13.62
CA LYS A 237 0.23 21.88 -12.66
C LYS A 237 0.45 22.36 -11.23
N THR A 238 -0.53 22.08 -10.38
CA THR A 238 -0.52 22.48 -8.97
C THR A 238 -1.02 21.36 -8.08
N CYS A 239 -0.52 21.31 -6.86
CA CYS A 239 -1.02 20.41 -5.83
C CYS A 239 -2.48 20.72 -5.53
N ARG A 240 -3.34 19.69 -5.56
CA ARG A 240 -4.76 19.80 -5.22
C ARG A 240 -5.07 18.97 -3.99
N ALA A 241 -6.10 19.33 -3.24
CA ALA A 241 -6.60 18.45 -2.18
C ALA A 241 -7.08 17.13 -2.80
N ARG A 242 -6.99 16.02 -2.05
CA ARG A 242 -7.65 14.78 -2.46
C ARG A 242 -9.15 14.98 -2.39
N THR A 243 -9.84 14.41 -3.36
CA THR A 243 -11.29 14.34 -3.40
C THR A 243 -11.71 12.88 -3.53
N GLN A 244 -12.96 12.62 -3.16
CA GLN A 244 -13.61 11.34 -3.36
C GLN A 244 -13.53 10.90 -4.83
N GLU A 245 -13.79 11.81 -5.78
CA GLU A 245 -13.74 11.52 -7.21
C GLU A 245 -12.35 11.07 -7.67
N ASN A 246 -11.30 11.76 -7.21
CA ASN A 246 -9.93 11.46 -7.60
C ASN A 246 -9.45 10.14 -6.99
N VAL A 247 -9.86 9.83 -5.76
CA VAL A 247 -9.42 8.61 -5.08
C VAL A 247 -10.25 7.41 -5.53
N TYR A 248 -11.59 7.49 -5.51
CA TYR A 248 -12.46 6.35 -5.76
C TYR A 248 -12.83 6.15 -7.23
N CYS A 249 -13.03 7.25 -7.97
CA CYS A 249 -13.74 7.20 -9.26
C CYS A 249 -12.79 7.24 -10.46
N GLY A 250 -11.58 7.77 -10.28
CA GLY A 250 -10.59 7.88 -11.36
C GLY A 250 -11.02 8.89 -12.43
N THR A 251 -11.77 9.91 -12.03
CA THR A 251 -12.02 11.09 -12.85
C THR A 251 -11.09 12.19 -12.38
N ASP A 252 -10.09 12.51 -13.20
CA ASP A 252 -9.40 13.79 -13.07
C ASP A 252 -10.45 14.89 -13.30
N GLY A 253 -10.71 15.73 -12.30
CA GLY A 253 -11.51 16.95 -12.47
C GLY A 253 -10.96 17.87 -13.56
#